data_AF-A0A7J2QYI8-F1
#
_entry.id   AF-A0A7J2QYI8-F1
#
_cell.length_a   1.000
_cell.length_b   1.000
_cell.length_c   1.000
_cell.angle_alpha   90.00
_cell.angle_beta   90.00
_cell.angle_gamma   90.00
#
_symmetry.space_group_name_H-M   'P 1'
#
loop_
_entity.id
_entity.type
_entity.pdbx_description
1 polymer ?
#
loop_
_entity_poly.entity_id
_entity_poly.type
_entity_poly.pdbx_seq_one_letter_code
_entity_poly.pdbx_strand_id
1 'polypeptide(L)'
;MLDNIKEKLIINSEPGTFHNYIYEKLKANQLISSENIIKRKEIVVILYRQNIPKNCHNKFLKEMQKYGLIKLKNKQNIEIL
;
A
#
# COMPACT_ATOMS: atom_id res chain seq x y z
N MET A 1 -12.12 -9.52 26.61
CA MET A 1 -12.71 -10.49 25.64
C MET A 1 -13.28 -9.84 24.37
N LEU A 2 -13.58 -8.53 24.36
CA LEU A 2 -13.99 -7.80 23.14
C LEU A 2 -12.83 -7.47 22.19
N ASP A 3 -11.60 -7.44 22.70
CA ASP A 3 -10.41 -7.05 21.91
C ASP A 3 -10.08 -8.08 20.81
N ASN A 4 -10.26 -9.37 21.09
CA ASN A 4 -10.07 -10.46 20.13
C ASN A 4 -11.06 -10.44 18.95
N ILE A 5 -12.25 -9.84 19.12
CA ILE A 5 -13.26 -9.76 18.04
C ILE A 5 -12.92 -8.61 17.09
N LYS A 6 -12.44 -7.47 17.63
CA LYS A 6 -11.98 -6.34 16.82
C LYS A 6 -10.78 -6.71 15.96
N GLU A 7 -9.81 -7.45 16.49
CA GLU A 7 -8.67 -7.91 15.71
C GLU A 7 -9.07 -8.89 14.59
N LYS A 8 -10.01 -9.80 14.83
CA LYS A 8 -10.51 -10.72 13.80
C LYS A 8 -11.33 -10.06 12.69
N LEU A 9 -12.12 -9.03 13.00
CA LEU A 9 -12.91 -8.28 11.99
C LEU A 9 -12.02 -7.44 11.06
N ILE A 10 -10.86 -7.01 11.56
CA ILE A 10 -9.87 -6.22 10.80
C ILE A 10 -9.19 -7.05 9.70
N ILE A 11 -9.18 -8.38 9.81
CA ILE A 11 -8.56 -9.31 8.87
C ILE A 11 -9.40 -9.50 7.59
N ASN A 12 -10.71 -9.23 7.63
CA ASN A 12 -11.64 -9.53 6.52
C ASN A 12 -12.10 -8.30 5.73
N SER A 13 -11.47 -7.13 5.91
CA SER A 13 -11.76 -6.00 5.04
C SER A 13 -10.99 -6.16 3.74
N GLU A 14 -11.68 -6.44 2.63
CA GLU A 14 -11.07 -6.44 1.30
C GLU A 14 -10.52 -5.04 0.95
N PRO A 15 -9.43 -4.96 0.16
CA PRO A 15 -8.97 -3.69 -0.36
C PRO A 15 -10.05 -3.05 -1.23
N GLY A 16 -10.28 -1.74 -1.05
CA GLY A 16 -11.18 -1.00 -1.92
C GLY A 16 -10.67 -0.94 -3.36
N THR A 17 -11.56 -0.69 -4.32
CA THR A 17 -11.24 -0.57 -5.76
C THR A 17 -10.07 0.39 -6.02
N PHE A 18 -9.97 1.47 -5.24
CA PHE A 18 -8.90 2.44 -5.39
C PHE A 18 -7.53 1.93 -4.87
N HIS A 19 -7.49 1.13 -3.79
CA HIS A 19 -6.25 0.48 -3.34
C HIS A 19 -5.74 -0.52 -4.38
N ASN A 20 -6.64 -1.31 -4.97
CA ASN A 20 -6.30 -2.23 -6.07
C ASN A 20 -5.79 -1.48 -7.30
N TYR A 21 -6.46 -0.39 -7.68
CA TYR A 21 -6.01 0.47 -8.79
C TYR A 21 -4.59 1.00 -8.58
N ILE A 22 -4.29 1.54 -7.39
CA ILE A 22 -2.94 2.02 -7.08
C ILE A 22 -1.94 0.87 -7.10
N TYR A 23 -2.29 -0.27 -6.51
CA TYR A 23 -1.44 -1.45 -6.49
C TYR A 23 -1.07 -1.95 -7.90
N GLU A 24 -2.02 -1.99 -8.84
CA GLU A 24 -1.73 -2.31 -10.24
C GLU A 24 -0.82 -1.26 -10.91
N LYS A 25 -0.98 0.03 -10.58
CA LYS A 25 -0.04 1.08 -11.03
C LYS A 25 1.36 0.87 -10.45
N LEU A 26 1.49 0.40 -9.22
CA LEU A 26 2.79 0.07 -8.63
C LEU A 26 3.44 -1.11 -9.37
N LYS A 27 2.70 -2.20 -9.63
CA LYS A 27 3.17 -3.34 -10.43
C LYS A 27 3.60 -2.96 -11.85
N ALA A 28 2.83 -2.12 -12.52
CA ALA A 28 3.18 -1.66 -13.87
C ALA A 28 4.50 -0.85 -13.89
N ASN A 29 4.78 -0.05 -12.86
CA ASN A 29 6.08 0.62 -12.73
C ASN A 29 7.19 -0.38 -12.37
N GLN A 30 6.86 -1.47 -11.69
CA GLN A 30 7.79 -2.53 -11.35
C GLN A 30 8.24 -3.34 -12.57
N LEU A 31 7.46 -3.42 -13.65
CA LEU A 31 7.95 -3.99 -14.91
C LEU A 31 9.23 -3.30 -15.41
N ILE A 32 9.51 -2.08 -14.93
CA ILE A 32 10.74 -1.32 -15.21
C ILE A 32 11.90 -1.71 -14.26
N SER A 33 11.60 -2.20 -13.05
CA SER A 33 12.60 -2.64 -12.05
C SER A 33 12.40 -4.12 -11.72
N SER A 34 13.35 -4.98 -12.08
CA SER A 34 13.29 -6.45 -11.87
C SER A 34 13.17 -6.93 -10.41
N GLU A 35 13.04 -6.04 -9.44
CA GLU A 35 12.91 -6.34 -8.01
C GLU A 35 11.48 -6.07 -7.52
N ASN A 36 10.96 -6.93 -6.64
CA ASN A 36 9.67 -6.70 -5.95
C ASN A 36 9.70 -5.54 -4.93
N ILE A 37 10.70 -4.67 -5.00
CA ILE A 37 10.95 -3.56 -4.06
C ILE A 37 10.82 -2.23 -4.81
N ILE A 38 9.97 -1.33 -4.31
CA ILE A 38 9.83 0.03 -4.80
C ILE A 38 10.24 1.02 -3.71
N LYS A 39 10.90 2.12 -4.11
CA LYS A 39 11.27 3.18 -3.17
C LYS A 39 10.04 4.01 -2.81
N ARG A 40 9.91 4.37 -1.54
CA ARG A 40 8.83 5.21 -1.01
C ARG A 40 8.66 6.51 -1.80
N LYS A 41 9.76 7.11 -2.26
CA LYS A 41 9.73 8.32 -3.10
C LYS A 41 8.96 8.12 -4.41
N GLU A 42 9.07 6.95 -5.03
CA GLU A 42 8.39 6.61 -6.29
C GLU A 42 6.90 6.40 -6.04
N ILE A 43 6.56 5.69 -4.95
CA ILE A 43 5.17 5.53 -4.54
C ILE A 43 4.54 6.90 -4.23
N VAL A 44 5.23 7.79 -3.52
CA VAL A 44 4.75 9.15 -3.25
C VAL A 44 4.47 9.93 -4.54
N VAL A 45 5.31 9.80 -5.56
CA VAL A 45 5.08 10.41 -6.88
C VAL A 45 3.81 9.85 -7.53
N ILE A 46 3.60 8.53 -7.45
CA ILE A 46 2.39 7.89 -7.98
C ILE A 46 1.15 8.37 -7.23
N LEU A 47 1.16 8.37 -5.89
CA LEU A 47 0.05 8.85 -5.07
C LEU A 47 -0.26 10.32 -5.37
N TYR A 48 0.77 11.15 -5.57
CA TYR A 48 0.60 12.55 -5.97
C TYR A 48 -0.06 12.68 -7.35
N ARG A 49 0.40 11.91 -8.35
CA ARG A 49 -0.20 11.88 -9.69
C ARG A 49 -1.65 11.41 -9.71
N GLN A 50 -2.06 10.64 -8.70
CA GLN A 50 -3.44 10.18 -8.51
C GLN A 50 -4.26 11.09 -7.59
N ASN A 51 -3.81 12.34 -7.36
CA ASN A 51 -4.48 13.35 -6.55
C ASN A 51 -4.73 12.93 -5.09
N ILE A 52 -3.91 12.04 -4.54
CA ILE A 52 -4.01 11.67 -3.12
C ILE A 52 -3.28 12.74 -2.30
N PRO A 53 -3.96 13.40 -1.35
CA PRO A 53 -3.34 14.42 -0.52
C PRO A 53 -2.13 13.89 0.27
N LYS A 54 -1.07 14.70 0.37
CA LYS A 54 0.19 14.32 1.04
C LYS A 54 0.00 13.85 2.49
N ASN A 55 -0.92 14.48 3.22
CA ASN A 55 -1.28 14.10 4.59
C ASN A 55 -1.92 12.70 4.67
N CYS A 56 -2.54 12.21 3.58
CA CYS A 56 -3.15 10.89 3.51
C CYS A 56 -2.17 9.78 3.11
N HIS A 57 -1.00 10.10 2.54
CA HIS A 57 -0.06 9.09 2.01
C HIS A 57 0.33 8.03 3.05
N ASN A 58 0.65 8.46 4.27
CA ASN A 58 1.03 7.54 5.34
C ASN A 58 -0.14 6.63 5.76
N LYS A 59 -1.35 7.17 5.81
CA LYS A 59 -2.56 6.39 6.14
C LYS A 59 -2.85 5.39 5.04
N PHE A 60 -2.80 5.82 3.79
CA PHE A 60 -3.04 4.99 2.61
C PHE A 60 -2.06 3.81 2.53
N LEU A 61 -0.76 4.04 2.77
CA LEU A 61 0.23 2.96 2.79
C LEU A 61 0.00 1.96 3.93
N LYS A 62 -0.44 2.43 5.10
CA LYS A 62 -0.81 1.53 6.21
C LYS A 62 -2.04 0.68 5.87
N GLU A 63 -3.02 1.25 5.18
CA GLU A 63 -4.18 0.51 4.68
C GLU A 63 -3.76 -0.55 3.67
N MET A 64 -2.96 -0.20 2.65
CA MET A 64 -2.44 -1.17 1.67
C MET A 64 -1.65 -2.30 2.35
N GLN A 65 -0.87 -1.98 3.39
CA GLN A 65 -0.15 -2.99 4.16
C GLN A 65 -1.10 -3.90 4.94
N LYS A 66 -2.13 -3.32 5.56
CA LYS A 66 -3.18 -4.07 6.27
C LYS A 66 -3.91 -5.02 5.32
N TYR A 67 -4.16 -4.61 4.08
CA TYR A 67 -4.77 -5.43 3.04
C TYR A 67 -3.85 -6.48 2.42
N GLY A 68 -2.58 -6.56 2.86
CA GLY A 68 -1.62 -7.51 2.30
C GLY A 68 -1.20 -7.21 0.87
N LEU A 69 -1.38 -5.98 0.38
CA LEU A 69 -0.95 -5.56 -0.95
C LEU A 69 0.54 -5.18 -0.97
N ILE A 70 1.05 -4.64 0.14
CA ILE A 70 2.44 -4.22 0.26
C ILE A 70 3.01 -4.58 1.63
N LYS A 71 4.33 -4.61 1.73
CA LYS A 71 5.06 -4.78 2.99
C LYS A 71 6.15 -3.71 3.12
N LEU A 72 6.06 -2.89 4.17
CA LEU A 72 7.12 -1.92 4.47
C LEU A 72 8.35 -2.67 5.02
N LYS A 73 9.45 -2.71 4.25
CA LYS A 73 10.71 -3.30 4.73
C LYS A 73 11.46 -2.35 5.66
N ASN A 74 11.49 -1.07 5.29
CA ASN A 74 12.07 0.01 6.10
C ASN A 74 11.41 1.36 5.75
N LYS A 75 11.97 2.48 6.24
CA LYS A 75 11.44 3.83 5.98
C LYS A 75 11.43 4.22 4.50
N GLN A 76 12.27 3.60 3.66
CA GLN A 76 12.49 3.95 2.26
C GLN A 76 12.05 2.86 1.28
N ASN A 77 12.04 1.59 1.67
CA ASN A 77 11.83 0.46 0.78
C ASN A 77 10.51 -0.24 1.12
N ILE A 78 9.71 -0.47 0.09
CA ILE A 78 8.38 -1.07 0.16
C ILE A 78 8.36 -2.24 -0.80
N GLU A 79 8.04 -3.43 -0.28
CA GLU A 79 7.86 -4.65 -1.07
C GLU A 79 6.41 -4.74 -1.55
N ILE A 80 6.22 -5.13 -2.80
CA ILE A 80 4.91 -5.46 -3.37
C ILE A 80 4.69 -6.95 -3.18
N LEU A 81 3.53 -7.34 -2.65
CA LEU A 81 3.14 -8.73 -2.38
C LEU A 81 2.31 -9.31 -3.51
#